data_AF-A0A9Q0CUS0-F1
#
_entry.id   AF-A0A9Q0CUS0-F1
#
_cell.length_a   1.000
_cell.length_b   1.000
_cell.length_c   1.000
_cell.angle_alpha   90.00
_cell.angle_beta   90.00
_cell.angle_gamma   90.00
#
_symmetry.space_group_name_H-M   'P 1'
#
loop_
_entity.id
_entity.type
_entity.pdbx_description
1 polymer ?
#
loop_
_entity_poly.entity_id
_entity_poly.type
_entity_poly.pdbx_seq_one_letter_code
_entity_poly.pdbx_strand_id
1 'polypeptide(L)'
;MMALAGMQDGEVMADVLSKGRDTCYKARDAFYACLEKEVDKKPTEVATGGLLFPSHCNKSRAVYVSSCRPSWVRHFDRQYCAKKRVQRLLDSDDSRRGPMTLPQPSTFKT
;
A
#
# COMPACT_ATOMS: atom_id res chain seq x y z
N MET A 1 -1.61 -40.70 -11.21
CA MET A 1 -2.02 -39.61 -12.12
C MET A 1 -3.27 -38.98 -11.52
N MET A 2 -3.20 -37.78 -10.95
CA MET A 2 -4.37 -37.07 -10.42
C MET A 2 -4.91 -36.14 -11.51
N ALA A 3 -6.12 -36.43 -11.97
CA ALA A 3 -6.84 -35.68 -12.99
C ALA A 3 -7.27 -34.30 -12.47
N LEU A 4 -7.10 -33.29 -13.32
CA LEU A 4 -7.56 -31.92 -13.11
C LEU A 4 -9.09 -31.89 -13.16
N ALA A 5 -9.73 -31.57 -12.03
CA ALA A 5 -11.17 -31.41 -11.95
C ALA A 5 -11.59 -30.03 -12.48
N GLY A 6 -12.31 -30.05 -13.61
CA GLY A 6 -13.41 -29.12 -13.91
C GLY A 6 -13.03 -27.67 -14.19
N MET A 7 -12.70 -27.36 -15.44
CA MET A 7 -12.91 -26.03 -16.01
C MET A 7 -14.42 -25.78 -16.05
N GLN A 8 -14.98 -25.13 -15.03
CA GLN A 8 -16.32 -24.55 -15.12
C GLN A 8 -16.18 -23.26 -15.90
N ASP A 9 -16.57 -23.29 -17.18
CA ASP A 9 -16.91 -22.09 -17.94
C ASP A 9 -18.23 -21.54 -17.37
N GLY A 10 -18.15 -21.01 -16.15
CA GLY A 10 -19.24 -20.38 -15.46
C GLY A 10 -19.44 -19.02 -16.08
N GLU A 11 -20.61 -18.79 -16.67
CA GLU A 11 -21.06 -17.49 -17.16
C GLU A 11 -20.65 -16.41 -16.17
N VAL A 12 -19.66 -15.60 -16.58
CA VAL A 12 -19.06 -14.59 -15.72
C VAL A 12 -20.13 -13.55 -15.49
N MET A 13 -20.80 -13.61 -14.33
CA MET A 13 -21.81 -12.64 -13.91
C MET A 13 -21.15 -11.28 -13.70
N ALA A 14 -20.96 -10.55 -14.81
CA ALA A 14 -20.15 -9.34 -14.88
C ALA A 14 -20.68 -8.24 -13.94
N ASP A 15 -21.99 -8.19 -13.72
CA ASP A 15 -22.66 -7.26 -12.80
C ASP A 15 -22.40 -7.57 -11.31
N VAL A 16 -22.35 -8.85 -10.93
CA VAL A 16 -22.01 -9.23 -9.56
C VAL A 16 -20.53 -8.93 -9.29
N LEU A 17 -19.69 -9.17 -10.29
CA LEU A 17 -18.26 -8.86 -10.23
C LEU A 17 -17.96 -7.35 -10.22
N SER A 18 -18.73 -6.53 -10.94
CA SER A 18 -18.58 -5.07 -10.89
C SER A 18 -18.98 -4.54 -9.51
N LYS A 19 -20.14 -4.95 -8.97
CA LYS A 19 -20.60 -4.57 -7.62
C LYS A 19 -19.62 -4.99 -6.52
N GLY A 20 -19.03 -6.18 -6.65
CA GLY A 20 -17.98 -6.65 -5.74
C GLY A 20 -16.71 -5.81 -5.80
N ARG A 21 -16.26 -5.42 -7.02
CA ARG A 21 -15.12 -4.51 -7.20
C ARG A 21 -15.40 -3.12 -6.63
N ASP A 22 -16.58 -2.57 -6.86
CA ASP A 22 -16.96 -1.26 -6.35
C ASP A 22 -16.98 -1.24 -4.82
N THR A 23 -17.50 -2.30 -4.20
CA THR A 23 -17.50 -2.46 -2.74
C THR A 23 -16.06 -2.51 -2.20
N CYS A 24 -15.20 -3.29 -2.86
CA CYS A 24 -13.78 -3.38 -2.52
C CYS A 24 -13.08 -2.01 -2.64
N TYR A 25 -13.31 -1.25 -3.71
CA TYR A 25 -12.72 0.07 -3.89
C TYR A 25 -13.20 1.08 -2.86
N LYS A 26 -14.50 1.10 -2.53
CA LYS A 26 -15.04 1.97 -1.47
C LYS A 26 -14.42 1.66 -0.11
N ALA A 27 -14.28 0.39 0.25
CA ALA A 27 -13.66 -0.02 1.51
C ALA A 27 -12.16 0.33 1.55
N ARG A 28 -11.46 0.15 0.42
CA ARG A 28 -10.06 0.55 0.23
C ARG A 28 -9.88 2.05 0.48
N ASP A 29 -10.69 2.86 -0.18
CA ASP A 29 -10.56 4.31 -0.14
C ASP A 29 -10.90 4.86 1.26
N ALA A 30 -11.88 4.27 1.96
CA ALA A 30 -12.17 4.59 3.35
C ALA A 30 -10.99 4.29 4.29
N PHE A 31 -10.27 3.17 4.07
CA PHE A 31 -9.07 2.84 4.85
C PHE A 31 -7.93 3.83 4.58
N TYR A 32 -7.62 4.14 3.31
CA TYR A 32 -6.55 5.09 2.99
C TYR A 32 -6.88 6.54 3.38
N ALA A 33 -8.15 6.95 3.32
CA ALA A 33 -8.58 8.25 3.83
C ALA A 33 -8.38 8.38 5.35
N CYS A 34 -8.52 7.28 6.11
CA CYS A 34 -8.18 7.24 7.53
C CYS A 34 -6.66 7.41 7.73
N LEU A 35 -5.84 6.81 6.86
CA LEU A 35 -4.38 6.93 6.91
C LEU A 35 -3.88 8.33 6.62
N GLU A 36 -4.46 9.02 5.64
CA GLU A 36 -4.04 10.38 5.27
C GLU A 36 -4.33 11.42 6.34
N LYS A 37 -5.36 11.20 7.15
CA LYS A 37 -5.69 12.08 8.29
C LYS A 37 -4.74 11.92 9.48
N GLU A 38 -3.99 10.84 9.51
CA GLU A 38 -3.24 10.39 10.68
C GLU A 38 -1.72 10.33 10.42
N VAL A 39 -1.24 11.08 9.42
CA VAL A 39 0.17 11.10 8.99
C VAL A 39 1.13 11.48 10.12
N ASP A 40 0.67 12.27 11.09
CA ASP A 40 1.47 12.75 12.23
C ASP A 40 1.45 11.81 13.45
N LYS A 41 0.61 10.77 13.46
CA LYS A 41 0.50 9.85 14.61
C LYS A 41 1.41 8.64 14.45
N LYS A 42 2.02 8.20 15.56
CA LYS A 42 2.94 7.04 15.58
C LYS A 42 2.22 5.79 15.04
N PRO A 43 2.75 5.16 13.97
CA PRO A 43 2.17 3.93 13.46
C PRO A 43 2.23 2.83 14.52
N THR A 44 1.10 2.20 14.81
CA THR A 44 0.96 1.21 15.90
C THR A 44 0.87 -0.21 15.37
N GLU A 45 0.40 -0.39 14.14
CA GLU A 45 0.06 -1.69 13.56
C GLU A 45 0.74 -1.90 12.20
N VAL A 46 1.04 -3.16 11.86
CA VAL A 46 1.67 -3.57 10.59
C VAL A 46 0.64 -4.27 9.71
N ALA A 47 0.34 -3.68 8.55
CA ALA A 47 -0.45 -4.32 7.49
C ALA A 47 0.42 -5.14 6.52
N THR A 48 -0.25 -5.83 5.60
CA THR A 48 0.39 -6.66 4.58
C THR A 48 1.38 -5.83 3.75
N GLY A 49 2.60 -6.34 3.58
CA GLY A 49 3.62 -5.64 2.78
C GLY A 49 4.31 -4.48 3.51
N GLY A 50 4.21 -4.40 4.84
CA GLY A 50 4.96 -3.45 5.66
C GLY A 50 4.34 -2.05 5.74
N LEU A 51 3.07 -1.89 5.35
CA LEU A 51 2.35 -0.64 5.52
C LEU A 51 2.03 -0.46 7.01
N LEU A 52 2.56 0.60 7.62
CA LEU A 52 2.30 0.91 9.02
C LEU A 52 1.08 1.84 9.14
N PHE A 53 0.17 1.53 10.06
CA PHE A 53 -1.06 2.31 10.27
C PHE A 53 -1.40 2.48 11.76
N PRO A 54 -2.14 3.53 12.15
CA PRO A 54 -2.59 3.73 13.53
C PRO A 54 -3.74 2.79 13.89
N SER A 55 -3.82 2.38 15.16
CA SER A 55 -4.84 1.44 15.66
C SER A 55 -6.28 1.91 15.44
N HIS A 56 -6.52 3.22 15.34
CA HIS A 56 -7.82 3.81 15.03
C HIS A 56 -8.39 3.34 13.67
N CYS A 57 -7.52 3.09 12.69
CA CYS A 57 -7.91 2.64 11.35
C CYS A 57 -8.06 1.11 11.25
N ASN A 58 -7.93 0.36 12.37
CA ASN A 58 -8.06 -1.10 12.34
C ASN A 58 -9.48 -1.55 11.97
N LYS A 59 -10.52 -0.81 12.37
CA LYS A 59 -11.91 -1.11 11.98
C LYS A 59 -12.12 -1.02 10.47
N SER A 60 -11.61 0.03 9.82
CA SER A 60 -11.69 0.15 8.36
C SER A 60 -10.80 -0.87 7.65
N ARG A 61 -9.67 -1.26 8.27
CA ARG A 61 -8.82 -2.35 7.77
C ARG A 61 -9.55 -3.69 7.72
N ALA A 62 -10.28 -4.06 8.77
CA ALA A 62 -11.04 -5.31 8.80
C ALA A 62 -12.07 -5.38 7.67
N VAL A 63 -12.81 -4.29 7.44
CA VAL A 63 -13.79 -4.17 6.35
C VAL A 63 -13.12 -4.25 4.98
N TYR A 64 -11.95 -3.63 4.82
CA TYR A 64 -11.19 -3.68 3.58
C TYR A 64 -10.71 -5.11 3.26
N VAL A 65 -10.17 -5.82 4.25
CA VAL A 65 -9.68 -7.20 4.09
C VAL A 65 -10.83 -8.17 3.82
N SER A 66 -12.01 -7.98 4.44
CA SER A 66 -13.18 -8.83 4.18
C SER A 66 -13.84 -8.56 2.83
N SER A 67 -13.81 -7.32 2.35
CA SER A 67 -14.49 -6.91 1.11
C SER A 67 -13.66 -7.17 -0.15
N CYS A 68 -12.34 -7.26 -0.02
CA CYS A 68 -11.41 -7.39 -1.15
C CYS A 68 -10.74 -8.76 -1.20
N ARG A 69 -10.40 -9.22 -2.40
CA ARG A 69 -9.55 -10.42 -2.55
C ARG A 69 -8.17 -10.18 -1.89
N PRO A 70 -7.60 -11.17 -1.17
CA PRO A 70 -6.30 -11.00 -0.51
C PRO A 70 -5.15 -10.58 -1.43
N SER A 71 -5.16 -11.04 -2.69
CA SER A 71 -4.18 -10.64 -3.71
C SER A 71 -4.25 -9.15 -4.05
N TRP A 72 -5.47 -8.59 -4.08
CA TRP A 72 -5.72 -7.17 -4.31
C TRP A 72 -5.28 -6.33 -3.11
N VAL A 73 -5.62 -6.76 -1.89
CA VAL A 73 -5.16 -6.11 -0.66
C VAL A 73 -3.63 -5.99 -0.65
N ARG A 74 -2.93 -7.10 -0.91
CA ARG A 74 -1.46 -7.12 -0.96
C ARG A 74 -0.89 -6.23 -2.06
N HIS A 75 -1.55 -6.13 -3.21
CA HIS A 75 -1.14 -5.26 -4.30
C HIS A 75 -1.30 -3.79 -3.93
N PHE A 76 -2.48 -3.39 -3.45
CA PHE A 76 -2.77 -2.00 -3.09
C PHE A 76 -1.93 -1.52 -1.90
N ASP A 77 -1.73 -2.35 -0.88
CA ASP A 77 -0.88 -1.97 0.27
C ASP A 77 0.56 -1.66 -0.18
N ARG A 78 1.10 -2.47 -1.10
CA ARG A 78 2.42 -2.24 -1.70
C ARG A 78 2.46 -0.96 -2.53
N GLN A 79 1.43 -0.72 -3.35
CA GLN A 79 1.31 0.50 -4.15
C GLN A 79 1.26 1.75 -3.26
N TYR A 80 0.46 1.73 -2.20
CA TYR A 80 0.33 2.85 -1.29
C TYR A 80 1.62 3.12 -0.51
N CYS A 81 2.29 2.07 -0.02
CA CYS A 81 3.58 2.20 0.66
C CYS A 81 4.65 2.79 -0.27
N ALA A 82 4.71 2.32 -1.53
CA ALA A 82 5.62 2.87 -2.54
C ALA A 82 5.30 4.35 -2.83
N LYS A 83 4.03 4.70 -3.02
CA LYS A 83 3.61 6.08 -3.28
C LYS A 83 3.93 7.02 -2.12
N LYS A 84 3.67 6.62 -0.88
CA LYS A 84 4.02 7.43 0.31
C LYS A 84 5.52 7.56 0.51
N ARG A 85 6.30 6.53 0.18
CA ARG A 85 7.77 6.61 0.18
C ARG A 85 8.26 7.63 -0.85
N VAL A 86 7.73 7.59 -2.08
CA VAL A 86 8.06 8.57 -3.13
C VAL A 86 7.64 9.98 -2.71
N GLN A 87 6.43 10.15 -2.18
CA GLN A 87 5.95 11.45 -1.70
C GLN A 87 6.89 12.03 -0.64
N ARG A 88 7.25 11.25 0.39
CA ARG A 88 8.22 11.69 1.42
C ARG A 88 9.58 12.08 0.83
N LEU A 89 10.05 11.36 -0.20
CA LEU A 89 11.32 11.69 -0.86
C LEU A 89 11.24 13.04 -1.59
N LEU A 90 10.13 13.31 -2.27
CA LEU A 90 9.89 14.58 -2.96
C LEU A 90 9.68 15.74 -1.96
N ASP A 91 8.98 15.51 -0.86
CA ASP A 91 8.80 16.49 0.22
C ASP A 91 10.11 16.76 1.01
N SER A 92 11.10 15.86 0.93
CA SER A 92 12.39 16.00 1.64
C SER A 92 13.40 16.90 0.93
N ASP A 93 13.03 17.53 -0.20
CA ASP A 93 14.00 18.21 -1.08
C ASP A 93 14.49 19.56 -0.55
N ASP A 94 13.77 20.23 0.36
CA ASP A 94 14.10 21.63 0.72
C ASP A 94 14.92 21.80 2.02
N SER A 95 14.70 20.99 3.06
CA SER A 95 15.31 21.24 4.40
C SER A 95 16.40 20.26 4.84
N ARG A 96 16.67 19.18 4.08
CA ARG A 96 17.63 18.11 4.46
C ARG A 96 18.75 17.85 3.47
N ARG A 97 18.78 18.55 2.33
CA ARG A 97 20.00 18.59 1.50
C ARG A 97 21.04 19.42 2.23
N GLY A 98 21.80 18.75 3.11
CA GLY A 98 23.11 19.24 3.49
C GLY A 98 23.92 19.55 2.22
N PRO A 99 24.88 20.47 2.29
CA PRO A 99 25.66 20.86 1.12
C PRO A 99 26.21 19.60 0.45
N MET A 100 25.93 19.45 -0.84
CA MET A 100 26.41 18.32 -1.63
C MET A 100 27.93 18.45 -1.73
N THR A 101 28.65 17.97 -0.73
CA THR A 101 30.12 18.01 -0.71
C THR A 101 30.60 17.00 -1.74
N LEU A 102 31.11 17.52 -2.86
CA LEU A 102 31.90 16.77 -3.82
C LEU A 102 32.99 15.97 -3.08
N PRO A 103 33.22 14.70 -3.43
CA PRO A 103 34.31 13.92 -2.86
C PRO A 103 35.61 14.71 -3.01
N GLN A 104 36.27 15.01 -1.90
CA GLN A 104 37.57 15.69 -1.93
C GLN A 104 38.56 14.80 -2.69
N PRO A 105 39.32 15.35 -3.65
CA PRO A 105 40.29 14.56 -4.41
C PRO A 105 41.32 13.95 -3.45
N SER A 106 41.46 12.62 -3.50
CA SER A 106 42.32 11.90 -2.56
C SER A 106 43.78 12.32 -2.75
N THR A 107 44.37 12.91 -1.73
CA THR A 107 45.81 13.15 -1.64
C THR A 107 46.50 11.91 -1.06
N PHE A 108 46.46 10.78 -1.78
CA PHE A 108 47.39 9.69 -1.48
C PHE A 108 48.77 10.12 -1.99
N LYS A 109 49.62 10.57 -1.06
CA LYS A 109 51.07 10.74 -1.30
C LYS A 109 51.76 9.40 -1.12
N THR A 110 52.48 8.96 -2.16
CA THR A 110 53.51 7.92 -2.10
C THR A 110 54.79 8.48 -1.48
#